data_AF-A0A174K3J9-F1
#
_entry.id   AF-A0A174K3J9-F1
#
_cell.length_a   1.000
_cell.length_b   1.000
_cell.length_c   1.000
_cell.angle_alpha   90.00
_cell.angle_beta   90.00
_cell.angle_gamma   90.00
#
_symmetry.space_group_name_H-M   'P 1'
#
loop_
_entity.id
_entity.type
_entity.pdbx_description
1 polymer ?
#
loop_
_entity_poly.entity_id
_entity_poly.type
_entity_poly.pdbx_seq_one_letter_code
_entity_poly.pdbx_strand_id
1 'polypeptide(L)'
;MAEKESKKVTVNRTYKDTVFRKLFSDRKNLLSLYNAINGTVYTDETELEIVTLESAIYMGMKNDLAFIIDTNLFLYEHQSTYNPNMPLRDLLYISSEYQKLVDKESLYSSVLLKIPAPHFIVFYNGRRKMLDRWTNCLSEAYKNQQGEPDLELKVVTININDGHNEELMEQCKILEEYAQYVSGFL
;
A
#
# COMPACT_ATOMS: atom_id res chain seq x y z
N MET A 1 -30.45 9.91 41.73
CA MET A 1 -30.03 10.46 40.42
C MET A 1 -28.96 9.54 39.89
N ALA A 2 -29.22 8.80 38.82
CA ALA A 2 -28.27 7.86 38.24
C ALA A 2 -27.35 8.60 37.25
N GLU A 3 -26.05 8.56 37.50
CA GLU A 3 -25.04 9.06 36.58
C GLU A 3 -25.05 8.22 35.29
N LYS A 4 -25.25 8.89 34.15
CA LYS A 4 -25.13 8.29 32.82
C LYS A 4 -23.64 8.07 32.56
N GLU A 5 -23.18 6.82 32.62
CA GLU A 5 -21.86 6.45 32.11
C GLU A 5 -21.79 6.81 30.62
N SER A 6 -20.94 7.78 30.27
CA SER A 6 -20.61 8.05 28.88
C SER A 6 -19.81 6.84 28.37
N LYS A 7 -20.42 6.00 27.53
CA LYS A 7 -19.67 5.01 26.74
C LYS A 7 -18.63 5.77 25.92
N LYS A 8 -17.38 5.70 26.38
CA LYS A 8 -16.22 6.15 25.60
C LYS A 8 -16.16 5.24 24.38
N VAL A 9 -16.61 5.75 23.23
CA VAL A 9 -16.50 5.04 21.95
C VAL A 9 -15.00 4.92 21.67
N THR A 10 -14.44 3.75 21.91
CA THR A 10 -13.07 3.44 21.51
C THR A 10 -13.08 3.36 19.99
N VAL A 11 -12.68 4.44 19.32
CA VAL A 11 -12.52 4.46 17.86
C VAL A 11 -11.54 3.34 17.50
N ASN A 12 -12.04 2.32 16.80
CA ASN A 12 -11.22 1.21 16.35
C ASN A 12 -10.14 1.77 15.40
N ARG A 13 -8.89 1.81 15.86
CA ARG A 13 -7.76 2.39 15.12
C ARG A 13 -7.53 1.71 13.77
N THR A 14 -7.96 0.46 13.59
CA THR A 14 -7.81 -0.31 12.35
C THR A 14 -9.01 -0.23 11.42
N TYR A 15 -10.06 0.53 11.78
CA TYR A 15 -11.29 0.58 10.99
C TYR A 15 -11.06 1.08 9.56
N LYS A 16 -10.32 2.19 9.39
CA LYS A 16 -10.04 2.77 8.07
C LYS A 16 -9.34 1.78 7.14
N ASP A 17 -8.32 1.13 7.67
CA ASP A 17 -7.55 0.08 7.00
C ASP A 17 -8.43 -1.15 6.67
N THR A 18 -9.24 -1.60 7.62
CA THR A 18 -10.16 -2.74 7.42
C THR A 18 -11.18 -2.48 6.32
N VAL A 19 -11.77 -1.29 6.26
CA VAL A 19 -12.70 -0.91 5.19
C VAL A 19 -11.98 -0.81 3.85
N PHE A 20 -10.78 -0.22 3.81
CA PHE A 20 -9.96 -0.12 2.60
C PHE A 20 -9.68 -1.50 2.00
N ARG A 21 -9.12 -2.43 2.81
CA ARG A 21 -8.86 -3.81 2.39
C ARG A 21 -10.12 -4.52 1.93
N LYS A 22 -11.25 -4.33 2.62
CA LYS A 22 -12.51 -4.97 2.22
C LYS A 22 -12.97 -4.47 0.85
N LEU A 23 -12.93 -3.17 0.59
CA LEU A 23 -13.33 -2.59 -0.70
C LEU A 23 -12.46 -3.07 -1.86
N PHE A 24 -11.14 -3.04 -1.66
CA PHE A 24 -10.17 -3.37 -2.71
C PHE A 24 -9.74 -4.84 -2.74
N SER A 25 -10.35 -5.68 -1.90
CA SER A 25 -10.32 -7.14 -2.09
C SER A 25 -11.18 -7.59 -3.28
N ASP A 26 -12.12 -6.74 -3.71
CA ASP A 26 -12.84 -6.92 -4.97
C ASP A 26 -11.95 -6.53 -6.16
N ARG A 27 -11.84 -7.43 -7.15
CA ARG A 27 -10.94 -7.27 -8.30
C ARG A 27 -11.29 -6.06 -9.16
N LYS A 28 -12.57 -5.71 -9.31
CA LYS A 28 -13.01 -4.57 -10.11
C LYS A 28 -12.61 -3.27 -9.46
N ASN A 29 -12.81 -3.18 -8.14
CA ASN A 29 -12.39 -2.02 -7.36
C ASN A 29 -10.86 -1.87 -7.39
N LEU A 30 -10.12 -2.97 -7.24
CA LEU A 30 -8.66 -2.96 -7.31
C LEU A 30 -8.16 -2.53 -8.70
N LEU A 31 -8.78 -3.02 -9.78
CA LEU A 31 -8.42 -2.62 -11.15
C LEU A 31 -8.72 -1.14 -11.39
N SER A 32 -9.85 -0.64 -10.91
CA SER A 32 -10.19 0.78 -10.98
C SER A 32 -9.16 1.66 -10.26
N LEU A 33 -8.74 1.25 -9.05
CA LEU A 33 -7.69 1.95 -8.31
C LEU A 33 -6.36 1.92 -9.05
N TYR A 34 -5.96 0.75 -9.55
CA TYR A 34 -4.74 0.59 -10.33
C TYR A 34 -4.73 1.49 -11.57
N ASN A 35 -5.83 1.49 -12.33
CA ASN A 35 -5.98 2.33 -13.52
C ASN A 35 -5.83 3.82 -13.20
N ALA A 36 -6.51 4.29 -12.16
CA ALA A 36 -6.45 5.69 -11.76
C ALA A 36 -5.05 6.11 -11.28
N ILE A 37 -4.32 5.22 -10.61
CA ILE A 37 -2.96 5.50 -10.14
C ILE A 37 -1.94 5.54 -11.28
N ASN A 38 -2.09 4.66 -12.28
CA ASN A 38 -1.10 4.47 -13.34
C ASN A 38 -1.49 5.16 -14.66
N GLY A 39 -2.66 5.78 -14.74
CA GLY A 39 -3.20 6.37 -15.98
C GLY A 39 -3.49 5.32 -17.06
N THR A 40 -3.82 4.09 -16.64
CA THR A 40 -4.12 2.97 -17.54
C THR A 40 -5.62 2.75 -17.65
N VAL A 41 -6.05 1.90 -18.59
CA VAL A 41 -7.47 1.70 -18.94
C VAL A 41 -7.84 0.22 -19.07
N TYR A 42 -7.24 -0.63 -18.22
CA TYR A 42 -7.54 -2.07 -18.22
C TYR A 42 -9.00 -2.32 -17.89
N THR A 43 -9.64 -3.22 -18.63
CA THR A 43 -11.05 -3.59 -18.43
C THR A 43 -11.24 -5.04 -18.01
N ASP A 44 -10.25 -5.90 -18.27
CA ASP A 44 -10.30 -7.32 -17.92
C ASP A 44 -9.71 -7.53 -16.53
N GLU A 45 -10.58 -7.84 -15.57
CA GLU A 45 -10.18 -8.13 -14.19
C GLU A 45 -9.34 -9.40 -14.07
N THR A 46 -9.32 -10.28 -15.07
CA THR A 46 -8.51 -11.51 -15.05
C THR A 46 -7.02 -11.24 -15.21
N GLU A 47 -6.64 -10.08 -15.75
CA GLU A 47 -5.25 -9.63 -15.87
C GLU A 47 -4.60 -9.30 -14.52
N LEU A 48 -5.41 -9.06 -13.47
CA LEU A 48 -4.91 -8.95 -12.10
C LEU A 48 -4.61 -10.33 -11.53
N GLU A 49 -3.35 -10.71 -11.47
CA GLU A 49 -2.98 -11.82 -10.61
C GLU A 49 -2.88 -11.31 -9.17
N ILE A 50 -3.95 -11.44 -8.39
CA ILE A 50 -3.85 -11.21 -6.94
C ILE A 50 -2.89 -12.27 -6.41
N VAL A 51 -1.65 -11.85 -6.14
CA VAL A 51 -0.70 -12.63 -5.38
C VAL A 51 -1.35 -12.76 -4.02
N THR A 52 -1.99 -13.90 -3.79
CA THR A 52 -2.68 -14.15 -2.52
C THR A 52 -1.59 -14.02 -1.48
N LEU A 53 -1.58 -12.89 -0.77
CA LEU A 53 -0.81 -12.73 0.43
C LEU A 53 -1.48 -13.67 1.45
N GLU A 54 -1.28 -14.98 1.29
CA GLU A 54 -1.11 -15.85 2.43
C GLU A 54 -0.07 -15.13 3.25
N SER A 55 -0.61 -14.46 4.28
CA SER A 55 0.02 -13.35 4.94
C SER A 55 1.49 -13.71 5.15
N ALA A 56 2.43 -12.97 4.56
CA ALA A 56 3.82 -13.16 4.90
C ALA A 56 3.93 -12.77 6.38
N ILE A 57 3.71 -13.74 7.29
CA ILE A 57 3.84 -13.56 8.73
C ILE A 57 5.35 -13.56 9.00
N TYR A 58 6.03 -12.54 8.49
CA TYR A 58 7.35 -12.17 8.98
C TYR A 58 7.11 -11.16 10.09
N MET A 59 7.43 -11.53 11.33
CA MET A 59 7.26 -10.70 12.52
C MET A 59 5.82 -10.20 12.78
N GLY A 60 4.78 -10.89 12.29
CA GLY A 60 3.38 -10.51 12.51
C GLY A 60 2.88 -9.31 11.70
N MET A 61 3.68 -8.83 10.74
CA MET A 61 3.35 -7.67 9.91
C MET A 61 2.63 -8.15 8.63
N LYS A 62 1.46 -7.60 8.29
CA LYS A 62 0.72 -7.94 7.06
C LYS A 62 0.68 -6.76 6.10
N ASN A 63 0.90 -6.99 4.80
CA ASN A 63 0.60 -6.00 3.77
C ASN A 63 -0.89 -5.95 3.47
N ASP A 64 -1.41 -4.79 3.08
CA ASP A 64 -2.85 -4.61 2.89
C ASP A 64 -3.35 -5.20 1.57
N LEU A 65 -2.64 -4.97 0.47
CA LEU A 65 -2.95 -5.49 -0.87
C LEU A 65 -1.65 -5.69 -1.67
N ALA A 66 -1.38 -6.91 -2.14
CA ALA A 66 -0.36 -7.16 -3.16
C ALA A 66 -0.92 -7.93 -4.35
N PHE A 67 -0.48 -7.55 -5.54
CA PHE A 67 -0.99 -8.09 -6.80
C PHE A 67 0.03 -7.87 -7.93
N ILE A 68 -0.08 -8.69 -8.98
CA ILE A 68 0.68 -8.60 -10.21
C ILE A 68 -0.25 -8.18 -11.34
N ILE A 69 0.25 -7.28 -12.20
CA ILE A 69 -0.35 -6.91 -13.49
C ILE A 69 0.75 -6.48 -14.44
N ASP A 70 0.64 -6.89 -15.71
CA ASP A 70 1.66 -6.63 -16.75
C ASP A 70 3.09 -6.94 -16.25
N THR A 71 3.29 -8.09 -15.60
CA THR A 71 4.57 -8.54 -15.02
C THR A 71 5.17 -7.67 -13.90
N ASN A 72 4.46 -6.65 -13.43
CA ASN A 72 4.87 -5.80 -12.32
C ASN A 72 4.18 -6.24 -11.03
N LEU A 73 4.88 -6.16 -9.89
CA LEU A 73 4.37 -6.50 -8.56
C LEU A 73 4.09 -5.21 -7.79
N PHE A 74 2.85 -5.02 -7.36
CA PHE A 74 2.41 -3.84 -6.61
C PHE A 74 2.15 -4.20 -5.16
N LEU A 75 2.65 -3.37 -4.24
CA LEU A 75 2.38 -3.43 -2.80
C LEU A 75 1.67 -2.13 -2.42
N TYR A 76 0.36 -2.24 -2.18
CA TYR A 76 -0.49 -1.13 -1.76
C TYR A 76 -0.76 -1.24 -0.26
N GLU A 77 -0.59 -0.12 0.44
CA GLU A 77 -0.68 -0.02 1.89
C GLU A 77 -1.60 1.14 2.27
N HIS A 78 -2.34 0.99 3.35
CA HIS A 78 -3.18 2.03 3.93
C HIS A 78 -2.57 2.57 5.22
N GLN A 79 -2.61 3.89 5.40
CA GLN A 79 -2.15 4.53 6.63
C GLN A 79 -3.06 5.66 7.11
N SER A 80 -3.57 5.50 8.34
CA SER A 80 -4.23 6.59 9.08
C SER A 80 -3.27 7.34 10.02
N THR A 81 -2.03 6.86 10.18
CA THR A 81 -0.95 7.50 10.96
C THR A 81 0.33 7.45 10.14
N TYR A 82 1.02 8.59 10.02
CA TYR A 82 2.26 8.67 9.26
C TYR A 82 3.33 7.76 9.87
N ASN A 83 3.91 6.89 9.05
CA ASN A 83 5.00 6.01 9.44
C ASN A 83 6.18 6.17 8.47
N PRO A 84 7.29 6.81 8.89
CA PRO A 84 8.46 6.97 8.02
C PRO A 84 9.22 5.65 7.77
N ASN A 85 8.90 4.58 8.50
CA ASN A 85 9.59 3.29 8.37
C ASN A 85 9.03 2.40 7.25
N MET A 86 8.13 2.92 6.40
CA MET A 86 7.55 2.13 5.31
C MET A 86 8.59 1.55 4.35
N PRO A 87 9.64 2.29 3.93
CA PRO A 87 10.63 1.70 3.04
C PRO A 87 11.33 0.47 3.64
N LEU A 88 11.61 0.47 4.95
CA LEU A 88 12.21 -0.67 5.62
C LEU A 88 11.22 -1.85 5.75
N ARG A 89 9.96 -1.56 6.03
CA ARG A 89 8.90 -2.59 6.09
C ARG A 89 8.69 -3.24 4.71
N ASP A 90 8.62 -2.44 3.67
CA ASP A 90 8.40 -2.91 2.30
C ASP A 90 9.58 -3.71 1.77
N LEU A 91 10.81 -3.38 2.17
CA LEU A 91 12.00 -4.21 1.89
C LEU A 91 11.84 -5.64 2.42
N LEU A 92 11.31 -5.80 3.64
CA LEU A 92 11.09 -7.13 4.23
C LEU A 92 9.96 -7.87 3.52
N TYR A 93 8.91 -7.16 3.09
CA TYR A 93 7.81 -7.74 2.33
C TYR A 93 8.24 -8.22 0.96
N ILE A 94 8.87 -7.35 0.17
CA ILE A 94 9.25 -7.71 -1.20
C ILE A 94 10.27 -8.85 -1.23
N SER A 95 11.20 -8.87 -0.27
CA SER A 95 12.14 -9.98 -0.10
C SER A 95 11.42 -11.30 0.17
N SER A 96 10.35 -11.28 0.97
CA SER A 96 9.56 -12.47 1.26
C SER A 96 8.73 -12.93 0.05
N GLU A 97 8.18 -12.00 -0.75
CA GLU A 97 7.42 -12.35 -1.96
C GLU A 97 8.32 -12.90 -3.06
N TYR A 98 9.50 -12.31 -3.30
CA TYR A 98 10.44 -12.87 -4.27
C TYR A 98 10.98 -14.26 -3.89
N GLN A 99 11.15 -14.54 -2.59
CA GLN A 99 11.52 -15.89 -2.14
C GLN A 99 10.48 -16.96 -2.52
N LYS A 100 9.20 -16.59 -2.70
CA LYS A 100 8.15 -17.51 -3.15
C LYS A 100 8.18 -17.73 -4.66
N LEU A 101 8.62 -16.74 -5.42
CA LEU A 101 8.66 -16.76 -6.88
C LEU A 101 9.92 -17.43 -7.45
N VAL A 102 10.97 -17.58 -6.64
CA VAL A 102 12.29 -18.03 -7.09
C VAL A 102 12.65 -19.37 -6.45
N ASP A 103 13.01 -20.35 -7.29
CA ASP A 103 13.61 -21.59 -6.81
C ASP A 103 15.10 -21.40 -6.48
N LYS A 104 15.57 -22.12 -5.46
CA LYS A 104 16.95 -21.96 -4.96
C LYS A 104 18.01 -22.35 -5.99
N GLU A 105 17.72 -23.27 -6.89
CA GLU A 105 18.70 -23.77 -7.85
C GLU A 105 18.96 -22.72 -8.95
N SER A 106 17.90 -22.06 -9.42
CA SER A 106 17.97 -20.96 -10.38
C SER A 106 18.80 -19.78 -9.90
N LEU A 107 18.89 -19.53 -8.59
CA LEU A 107 19.75 -18.47 -8.03
C LEU A 107 21.25 -18.71 -8.26
N TYR A 108 21.67 -19.96 -8.44
CA TYR A 108 23.06 -20.32 -8.74
C TYR A 108 23.30 -20.53 -10.24
N SER A 109 22.29 -20.29 -11.08
CA SER A 109 22.41 -20.36 -12.53
C SER A 109 23.31 -19.25 -13.07
N SER A 110 23.95 -19.53 -14.22
CA SER A 110 24.65 -18.51 -15.01
C SER A 110 23.70 -17.66 -15.88
N VAL A 111 22.41 -18.02 -15.92
CA VAL A 111 21.38 -17.28 -16.63
C VAL A 111 20.73 -16.29 -15.67
N LEU A 112 20.63 -15.03 -16.09
CA LEU A 112 19.94 -13.99 -15.32
C LEU A 112 18.46 -14.34 -15.12
N LEU A 113 18.07 -14.55 -13.86
CA LEU A 113 16.68 -14.73 -13.50
C LEU A 113 15.93 -13.40 -13.58
N LYS A 114 14.82 -13.38 -14.31
CA LYS A 114 13.91 -12.23 -14.37
C LYS A 114 12.84 -12.38 -13.30
N ILE A 115 12.60 -11.31 -12.54
CA ILE A 115 11.56 -11.23 -11.52
C ILE A 115 10.69 -9.98 -11.77
N PRO A 116 9.43 -9.96 -11.29
CA PRO A 116 8.55 -8.81 -11.45
C PRO A 116 9.15 -7.54 -10.86
N ALA A 117 9.05 -6.40 -11.55
CA ALA A 117 9.50 -5.12 -10.99
C ALA A 117 8.53 -4.67 -9.88
N PRO A 118 9.02 -4.21 -8.72
CA PRO A 118 8.16 -3.88 -7.59
C PRO A 118 7.76 -2.39 -7.58
N HIS A 119 6.54 -2.10 -7.12
CA HIS A 119 6.03 -0.75 -6.92
C HIS A 119 5.36 -0.63 -5.55
N PHE A 120 5.76 0.40 -4.78
CA PHE A 120 5.33 0.59 -3.39
C PHE A 120 4.51 1.87 -3.25
N ILE A 121 3.24 1.72 -2.90
CA ILE A 121 2.32 2.85 -2.77
C ILE A 121 1.59 2.81 -1.42
N VAL A 122 1.59 3.95 -0.73
CA VAL A 122 0.84 4.14 0.51
C VAL A 122 -0.31 5.13 0.27
N PHE A 123 -1.51 4.78 0.73
CA PHE A 123 -2.68 5.64 0.75
C PHE A 123 -2.85 6.23 2.15
N TYR A 124 -2.64 7.54 2.28
CA TYR A 124 -2.67 8.24 3.56
C TYR A 124 -4.00 8.98 3.78
N ASN A 125 -4.71 8.69 4.88
CA ASN A 125 -5.87 9.47 5.33
C ASN A 125 -5.82 9.80 6.83
N GLY A 126 -4.62 10.13 7.30
CA GLY A 126 -4.39 10.54 8.68
C GLY A 126 -4.72 11.99 8.96
N ARG A 127 -4.74 12.35 10.26
CA ARG A 127 -5.12 13.68 10.75
C ARG A 127 -4.04 14.76 10.55
N ARG A 128 -2.78 14.38 10.36
CA ARG A 128 -1.70 15.34 10.15
C ARG A 128 -1.86 15.90 8.74
N LYS A 129 -1.86 17.22 8.60
CA LYS A 129 -1.82 17.86 7.27
C LYS A 129 -0.51 17.48 6.58
N MET A 130 -0.63 16.85 5.42
CA MET A 130 0.47 16.35 4.59
C MET A 130 0.26 16.82 3.15
N LEU A 131 1.31 16.77 2.33
CA LEU A 131 1.23 17.09 0.89
C LEU A 131 0.34 16.09 0.16
N ASP A 132 -0.10 16.43 -1.06
CA ASP A 132 -0.85 15.50 -1.93
C ASP A 132 -0.04 14.23 -2.22
N ARG A 133 1.26 14.38 -2.42
CA ARG A 133 2.16 13.27 -2.76
C ARG A 133 3.54 13.53 -2.19
N TRP A 134 4.17 12.50 -1.66
CA TRP A 134 5.58 12.53 -1.26
C TRP A 134 6.22 11.15 -1.40
N THR A 135 7.55 11.10 -1.26
CA THR A 135 8.31 9.84 -1.32
C THR A 135 9.16 9.72 -0.07
N ASN A 136 9.12 8.54 0.55
CA ASN A 136 10.07 8.14 1.58
C ASN A 136 11.11 7.20 0.96
N CYS A 137 12.36 7.38 1.33
CA CYS A 137 13.48 6.57 0.84
C CYS A 137 14.07 5.74 1.97
N LEU A 138 14.50 4.51 1.67
CA LEU A 138 15.14 3.64 2.66
C LEU A 138 16.45 4.25 3.17
N SER A 139 17.16 4.98 2.32
CA SER A 139 18.40 5.66 2.68
C SER A 139 18.25 6.63 3.86
N GLU A 140 17.05 7.18 4.09
CA GLU A 140 16.75 8.07 5.23
C GLU A 140 16.86 7.35 6.59
N ALA A 141 16.79 6.03 6.61
CA ALA A 141 16.90 5.21 7.81
C ALA A 141 18.36 4.83 8.15
N TYR A 142 19.31 5.05 7.24
CA TYR A 142 20.71 4.64 7.45
C TYR A 142 21.44 5.59 8.38
N LYS A 143 22.16 5.02 9.37
CA LYS A 143 22.95 5.81 10.33
C LYS A 143 24.13 6.53 9.68
N ASN A 144 24.75 5.91 8.69
CA ASN A 144 26.02 6.35 8.09
C ASN A 144 25.97 6.24 6.56
N GLN A 145 25.10 7.01 5.91
CA GLN A 145 25.05 7.09 4.43
C GLN A 145 25.99 8.18 3.92
N GLN A 146 26.86 7.83 2.97
CA GLN A 146 27.69 8.77 2.21
C GLN A 146 27.54 8.47 0.72
N GLY A 147 27.25 9.50 -0.08
CA GLY A 147 27.03 9.31 -1.52
C GLY A 147 25.75 8.56 -1.86
N GLU A 148 25.73 7.93 -3.03
CA GLU A 148 24.60 7.17 -3.54
C GLU A 148 24.41 5.86 -2.76
N PRO A 149 23.17 5.51 -2.34
CA PRO A 149 22.91 4.27 -1.62
C PRO A 149 23.02 3.04 -2.53
N ASP A 150 23.76 2.02 -2.08
CA ASP A 150 23.84 0.72 -2.77
C ASP A 150 22.50 -0.04 -2.73
N LEU A 151 21.69 0.22 -1.70
CA LEU A 151 20.33 -0.30 -1.55
C LEU A 151 19.38 0.87 -1.35
N GLU A 152 18.47 1.06 -2.30
CA GLU A 152 17.43 2.08 -2.21
C GLU A 152 16.07 1.48 -2.51
N LEU A 153 15.11 1.78 -1.64
CA LEU A 153 13.71 1.46 -1.86
C LEU A 153 12.92 2.74 -1.63
N LYS A 154 12.09 3.09 -2.62
CA LYS A 154 11.29 4.30 -2.60
C LYS A 154 9.82 3.94 -2.46
N VAL A 155 9.16 4.56 -1.50
CA VAL A 155 7.73 4.40 -1.26
C VAL A 155 7.04 5.71 -1.58
N VAL A 156 6.12 5.68 -2.55
CA VAL A 156 5.29 6.84 -2.88
C VAL A 156 4.08 6.83 -1.96
N THR A 157 3.84 7.94 -1.27
CA THR A 157 2.61 8.11 -0.50
C THR A 157 1.70 9.12 -1.19
N ILE A 158 0.41 8.80 -1.24
CA ILE A 158 -0.65 9.60 -1.84
C ILE A 158 -1.65 9.95 -0.75
N ASN A 159 -1.88 11.23 -0.54
CA ASN A 159 -2.84 11.73 0.42
C ASN A 159 -4.26 11.66 -0.14
N ILE A 160 -5.07 10.80 0.44
CA ILE A 160 -6.45 10.55 0.04
C ILE A 160 -7.45 11.17 1.03
N ASN A 161 -7.03 12.18 1.81
CA ASN A 161 -7.98 12.97 2.59
C ASN A 161 -8.83 13.85 1.67
N ASP A 162 -9.97 14.30 2.18
CA ASP A 162 -10.85 15.25 1.48
C ASP A 162 -10.08 16.53 1.07
N GLY A 163 -10.32 17.00 -0.17
CA GLY A 163 -9.62 18.12 -0.79
C GLY A 163 -8.18 17.83 -1.27
N HIS A 164 -7.78 16.55 -1.37
CA HIS A 164 -6.47 16.13 -1.88
C HIS A 164 -6.60 15.16 -3.05
N ASN A 165 -5.65 15.24 -4.00
CA ASN A 165 -5.59 14.42 -5.22
C ASN A 165 -6.95 14.31 -5.96
N GLU A 166 -7.59 15.46 -6.24
CA GLU A 166 -8.95 15.52 -6.82
C GLU A 166 -9.09 14.69 -8.11
N GLU A 167 -8.11 14.75 -9.02
CA GLU A 167 -8.14 13.97 -10.26
C GLU A 167 -8.16 12.45 -10.00
N LEU A 168 -7.37 11.96 -9.04
CA LEU A 168 -7.38 10.55 -8.65
C LEU A 168 -8.75 10.15 -8.06
N MET A 169 -9.34 11.02 -7.25
CA MET A 169 -10.66 10.80 -6.66
C MET A 169 -11.76 10.77 -7.74
N GLU A 170 -11.64 11.61 -8.76
CA GLU A 170 -12.54 11.60 -9.92
C GLU A 170 -12.43 10.32 -10.75
N GLN A 171 -11.20 9.86 -10.98
CA GLN A 171 -10.93 8.64 -11.76
C GLN A 171 -11.27 7.35 -10.99
N CYS A 172 -11.17 7.35 -9.67
CA CYS A 172 -11.49 6.20 -8.82
C CYS A 172 -12.59 6.56 -7.79
N LYS A 173 -13.85 6.55 -8.21
CA LYS A 173 -14.98 6.91 -7.35
C LYS A 173 -15.11 6.07 -6.08
N ILE A 174 -14.73 4.79 -6.13
CA ILE A 174 -14.75 3.95 -4.93
C ILE A 174 -13.74 4.42 -3.87
N LEU A 175 -12.60 5.00 -4.28
CA LEU A 175 -11.61 5.59 -3.38
C LEU A 175 -12.12 6.90 -2.77
N GLU A 176 -12.80 7.72 -3.58
CA GLU A 176 -13.45 8.96 -3.10
C GLU A 176 -14.54 8.64 -2.06
N GLU A 177 -15.46 7.74 -2.39
CA GLU A 177 -16.53 7.30 -1.48
C GLU A 177 -15.95 6.72 -0.19
N TYR A 178 -14.88 5.93 -0.29
CA TYR A 178 -14.12 5.46 0.87
C TYR A 178 -13.61 6.63 1.72
N ALA A 179 -12.93 7.60 1.11
CA ALA A 179 -12.33 8.75 1.80
C ALA A 179 -13.40 9.59 2.54
N GLN A 180 -14.53 9.85 1.88
CA GLN A 180 -15.67 10.55 2.45
C GLN A 180 -16.32 9.75 3.60
N TYR A 181 -16.50 8.45 3.41
CA TYR A 181 -17.12 7.59 4.43
C TYR A 181 -16.29 7.54 5.72
N VAL A 182 -14.97 7.45 5.62
CA VAL A 182 -14.09 7.36 6.80
C VAL A 182 -13.75 8.71 7.43
N SER A 183 -14.04 9.83 6.76
CA SER A 183 -13.88 11.18 7.31
C SER A 183 -15.03 11.54 8.27
N GLY A 184 -16.25 11.05 8.01
CA GLY A 184 -17.44 11.30 8.83
C GLY A 184 -17.45 10.67 10.24
N PHE A 185 -16.45 9.86 10.60
CA PHE A 185 -16.31 9.23 11.92
C PHE A 185 -15.24 9.91 12.81
N LEU A 186 -14.90 11.17 12.52
CA LEU A 186 -13.88 11.94 13.26
C LEU A 186 -14.44 12.76 14.42
#